data_AF-A0A8K0UYU1-F1
#
_entry.id   AF-A0A8K0UYU1-F1
#
_cell.length_a   1.000
_cell.length_b   1.000
_cell.length_c   1.000
_cell.angle_alpha   90.00
_cell.angle_beta   90.00
_cell.angle_gamma   90.00
#
_symmetry.space_group_name_H-M   'P 1'
#
loop_
_entity.id
_entity.type
_entity.pdbx_description
1 polymer ?
#
loop_
_entity_poly.entity_id
_entity_poly.type
_entity_poly.pdbx_seq_one_letter_code
_entity_poly.pdbx_strand_id
1 'polypeptide(L)'
;MSAILNRLRGSNLEVFKFTFYLFFPLTLMLHFGDPEWYQKHVTPYKDHIFPAEEKTVRSLPTNQTALREELAKIRERKLQRIAEKEVVERRNATSGGDASASSS
;
A
#
# COMPACT_ATOMS: atom_id res chain seq x y z
N MET A 1 -24.81 -32.63 38.74
CA MET A 1 -24.53 -31.54 37.77
C MET A 1 -24.54 -32.06 36.33
N SER A 2 -25.68 -32.54 35.80
CA SER A 2 -25.77 -33.04 34.41
C SER A 2 -27.12 -32.77 33.73
N ALA A 3 -28.14 -32.31 34.46
CA ALA A 3 -29.49 -32.11 33.92
C ALA A 3 -29.61 -30.86 33.02
N ILE A 4 -28.81 -29.83 33.29
CA ILE A 4 -28.79 -28.59 32.51
C ILE A 4 -28.13 -28.82 31.14
N LEU A 5 -27.06 -29.63 31.09
CA LEU A 5 -26.41 -30.01 29.82
C LEU A 5 -27.33 -30.84 28.91
N ASN A 6 -28.17 -31.74 29.47
CA ASN A 6 -29.08 -32.55 28.66
C ASN A 6 -30.29 -31.76 28.13
N ARG A 7 -30.72 -30.66 28.78
CA ARG A 7 -31.76 -29.77 28.23
C ARG A 7 -31.29 -28.94 27.04
N LEU A 8 -29.97 -28.78 26.89
CA LEU A 8 -29.36 -28.05 25.77
C LEU A 8 -29.03 -28.97 24.58
N ARG A 9 -29.18 -30.29 24.70
CA ARG A 9 -29.03 -31.23 23.58
C ARG A 9 -30.38 -31.42 22.87
N GLY A 10 -30.50 -30.92 21.65
CA GLY A 10 -31.71 -30.99 20.82
C GLY A 10 -32.04 -29.64 20.19
N SER A 11 -33.32 -29.35 19.93
CA SER A 11 -33.80 -28.13 19.26
C SER A 11 -33.28 -26.81 19.87
N ASN A 12 -33.05 -26.77 21.20
CA ASN A 12 -32.48 -25.59 21.86
C ASN A 12 -31.07 -25.22 21.34
N LEU A 13 -30.26 -26.22 20.94
CA LEU A 13 -28.95 -25.98 20.35
C LEU A 13 -29.06 -25.39 18.94
N GLU A 14 -30.06 -25.83 18.18
CA GLU A 14 -30.32 -25.32 16.83
C GLU A 14 -30.78 -23.86 16.87
N VAL A 15 -31.66 -23.51 17.81
CA VAL A 15 -32.09 -22.12 18.03
C VAL A 15 -30.90 -21.24 18.43
N PHE A 16 -30.06 -21.71 19.36
CA PHE A 16 -28.85 -20.96 19.75
C PHE A 16 -27.90 -20.73 18.57
N LYS A 17 -27.64 -21.77 17.77
CA LYS A 17 -26.78 -21.67 16.58
C LYS A 17 -27.38 -20.72 15.56
N PHE A 18 -28.69 -20.78 15.33
CA PHE A 18 -29.39 -19.90 14.41
C PHE A 18 -29.31 -18.43 14.86
N THR A 19 -29.58 -18.16 16.13
CA THR A 19 -29.42 -16.82 16.71
C THR A 19 -27.97 -16.35 16.60
N PHE A 20 -26.99 -17.20 16.85
CA PHE A 20 -25.58 -16.85 16.69
C PHE A 20 -25.21 -16.55 15.22
N TYR A 21 -25.68 -17.38 14.28
CA TYR A 21 -25.44 -17.18 12.85
C TYR A 21 -26.06 -15.90 12.31
N LEU A 22 -27.15 -15.41 12.91
CA LEU A 22 -27.71 -14.11 12.57
C LEU A 22 -26.96 -12.99 13.29
N PHE A 23 -26.82 -13.09 14.62
CA PHE A 23 -26.30 -12.03 15.45
C PHE A 23 -24.83 -11.73 15.17
N PHE A 24 -24.01 -12.75 14.89
CA PHE A 24 -22.59 -12.58 14.62
C PHE A 24 -22.33 -11.69 13.39
N PRO A 25 -22.82 -12.02 12.17
CA PRO A 25 -22.63 -11.15 11.02
C PRO A 25 -23.34 -9.80 11.16
N LEU A 26 -24.52 -9.75 11.79
CA LEU A 26 -25.24 -8.48 12.02
C LEU A 26 -24.43 -7.53 12.91
N THR A 27 -23.87 -8.05 14.00
CA THR A 27 -23.07 -7.25 14.95
C THR A 27 -21.75 -6.83 14.33
N LEU A 28 -21.08 -7.73 13.60
CA LEU A 28 -19.90 -7.39 12.83
C LEU A 28 -20.20 -6.29 11.81
N MET A 29 -21.32 -6.39 11.08
CA MET A 29 -21.70 -5.37 10.10
C MET A 29 -22.05 -4.03 10.75
N LEU A 30 -22.70 -4.01 11.91
CA LEU A 30 -22.96 -2.77 12.64
C LEU A 30 -21.69 -2.14 13.21
N HIS A 31 -20.76 -2.96 13.71
CA HIS A 31 -19.53 -2.46 14.31
C HIS A 31 -18.50 -1.99 13.25
N PHE A 32 -18.29 -2.80 12.21
CA PHE A 32 -17.32 -2.52 11.14
C PHE A 32 -17.90 -1.74 9.97
N GLY A 33 -19.23 -1.61 9.89
CA GLY A 33 -19.91 -0.79 8.89
C GLY A 33 -20.03 0.69 9.28
N ASP A 34 -19.59 1.08 10.48
CA ASP A 34 -19.55 2.48 10.88
C ASP A 34 -18.54 3.26 10.02
N PRO A 35 -18.97 4.30 9.29
CA PRO A 35 -18.07 5.14 8.50
C PRO A 35 -16.95 5.76 9.34
N GLU A 36 -17.18 6.05 10.63
CA GLU A 36 -16.12 6.55 11.51
C GLU A 36 -15.03 5.51 11.77
N TRP A 37 -15.40 4.24 11.97
CA TRP A 37 -14.44 3.16 12.21
C TRP A 37 -13.53 2.98 10.99
N TYR A 38 -14.12 2.99 9.79
CA TYR A 38 -13.39 2.89 8.52
C TYR A 38 -12.40 4.05 8.35
N GLN A 39 -12.82 5.29 8.61
CA GLN A 39 -11.94 6.45 8.51
C GLN A 39 -10.78 6.41 9.52
N LYS A 40 -11.04 5.93 10.73
CA LYS A 40 -10.02 5.88 11.80
C LYS A 40 -9.02 4.73 11.64
N HIS A 41 -9.45 3.59 11.08
CA HIS A 41 -8.61 2.38 11.05
C HIS A 41 -8.09 2.03 9.65
N VAL A 42 -8.85 2.30 8.59
CA VAL A 42 -8.49 1.90 7.21
C VAL A 42 -7.77 3.03 6.47
N THR A 43 -8.27 4.27 6.55
CA THR A 43 -7.66 5.44 5.90
C THR A 43 -6.18 5.64 6.27
N PRO A 44 -5.74 5.59 7.55
CA PRO A 44 -4.32 5.75 7.88
C PRO A 44 -3.44 4.62 7.33
N TYR A 45 -4.02 3.43 7.09
CA TYR A 45 -3.29 2.32 6.47
C TYR A 45 -3.10 2.52 4.96
N LYS A 46 -3.92 3.37 4.32
CA LYS A 46 -3.75 3.76 2.91
C LYS A 46 -2.39 4.40 2.69
N ASP A 47 -1.92 5.21 3.62
CA ASP A 47 -0.65 5.95 3.50
C ASP A 47 0.59 5.06 3.66
N HIS A 48 0.42 3.87 4.25
CA HIS A 48 1.49 2.87 4.37
C HIS A 48 1.56 1.92 3.17
N ILE A 49 0.43 1.62 2.53
CA ILE A 49 0.36 0.70 1.38
C ILE A 49 0.63 1.44 0.07
N PHE A 50 0.11 2.66 -0.07
CA PHE A 50 0.28 3.46 -1.27
C PHE A 50 1.44 4.43 -1.09
N PRO A 51 2.27 4.65 -2.13
CA PRO A 51 3.28 5.70 -2.08
C PRO A 51 2.60 7.04 -1.81
N ALA A 52 3.18 7.83 -0.90
CA ALA A 52 2.68 9.15 -0.48
C ALA A 52 2.14 9.94 -1.66
N GLU A 53 1.02 10.65 -1.47
CA GLU A 53 0.26 11.28 -2.57
C GLU A 53 1.12 12.24 -3.41
N GLU A 54 2.16 12.82 -2.81
CA GLU A 54 3.18 13.65 -3.48
C GLU A 54 3.96 12.92 -4.59
N LYS A 55 4.11 11.58 -4.50
CA LYS A 55 4.81 10.74 -5.47
C LYS A 55 3.89 10.23 -6.59
N THR A 56 2.58 10.38 -6.44
CA THR A 56 1.61 9.88 -7.41
C THR A 56 1.11 11.02 -8.29
N VAL A 57 1.42 10.98 -9.58
CA VAL A 57 0.96 11.98 -10.56
C VAL A 57 -0.57 11.84 -10.72
N ARG A 58 -1.34 12.57 -9.91
CA ARG A 58 -2.81 12.49 -9.89
C ARG A 58 -3.46 13.34 -10.98
N SER A 59 -2.85 14.47 -11.34
CA SER A 59 -3.34 15.37 -12.38
C SER A 59 -2.65 15.07 -13.71
N LEU A 60 -3.22 14.14 -14.48
CA LEU A 60 -2.81 13.97 -15.88
C LEU A 60 -3.35 15.17 -16.67
N PRO A 61 -2.50 15.90 -17.41
CA PRO A 61 -2.96 16.98 -18.26
C PRO A 61 -3.91 16.42 -19.33
N THR A 62 -5.15 16.90 -19.32
CA THR A 62 -6.21 16.46 -20.25
C THR A 62 -6.09 17.12 -21.62
N ASN A 63 -5.25 18.17 -21.73
CA ASN A 63 -5.00 18.92 -22.96
C ASN A 63 -3.72 18.40 -23.66
N GLN A 64 -3.78 18.22 -24.99
CA GLN A 64 -2.65 17.69 -25.77
C GLN A 64 -1.39 18.58 -25.70
N THR A 65 -1.55 19.90 -25.62
CA THR A 65 -0.43 20.85 -25.53
C THR A 65 0.32 20.70 -24.20
N ALA A 66 -0.42 20.72 -23.09
CA ALA A 66 0.14 20.51 -21.75
C ALA A 66 0.80 19.13 -21.60
N LEU A 67 0.27 18.09 -22.27
CA LEU A 67 0.87 16.77 -22.28
C LEU A 67 2.24 16.74 -22.97
N ARG A 68 2.37 17.43 -24.12
CA ARG A 68 3.63 17.50 -24.87
C ARG A 68 4.71 18.24 -24.08
N GLU A 69 4.34 19.32 -23.40
CA GLU A 69 5.26 20.07 -22.53
C GLU A 69 5.76 19.23 -21.34
N GLU A 70 4.85 18.54 -20.64
CA GLU A 70 5.26 17.64 -19.55
C GLU A 70 6.13 16.48 -20.03
N LEU A 71 5.83 15.90 -21.21
CA LEU A 71 6.66 14.87 -21.82
C LEU A 71 8.05 15.35 -22.23
N ALA A 72 8.19 16.62 -22.65
CA ALA A 72 9.48 17.23 -22.93
C ALA A 72 10.31 17.37 -21.63
N LYS A 73 9.71 17.92 -20.57
CA LYS A 73 10.34 18.02 -19.24
C LYS A 73 10.75 16.66 -18.68
N ILE A 74 9.92 15.63 -18.84
CA ILE A 74 10.25 14.26 -18.40
C ILE A 74 11.45 13.71 -19.17
N ARG A 75 11.52 13.94 -20.49
CA ARG A 75 12.64 13.50 -21.32
C ARG A 75 13.95 14.17 -20.91
N GLU A 76 13.93 15.47 -20.65
CA GLU A 76 15.10 16.23 -20.20
C GLU A 76 15.61 15.72 -18.85
N ARG A 77 14.72 15.55 -17.86
CA ARG A 77 15.08 14.97 -16.55
C ARG A 77 15.68 13.57 -16.67
N LYS A 78 15.17 12.75 -17.60
CA LYS A 78 15.72 11.41 -17.85
C LYS A 78 17.13 11.48 -18.44
N LEU A 79 17.35 12.37 -19.40
CA LEU A 79 18.66 12.55 -20.04
C LEU A 79 19.71 13.03 -19.03
N GLN A 80 19.35 13.99 -18.17
CA GLN A 80 20.22 14.49 -17.09
C GLN A 80 20.62 13.37 -16.12
N ARG A 81 19.65 12.56 -15.67
CA ARG A 81 19.93 11.43 -14.77
C ARG A 81 20.84 10.38 -15.41
N ILE A 82 20.74 10.16 -16.72
CA ILE A 82 21.63 9.24 -17.43
C ILE A 82 23.05 9.81 -17.48
N ALA A 83 23.19 11.09 -17.83
CA ALA A 83 24.49 11.76 -17.87
C ALA A 83 25.19 11.78 -16.50
N GLU A 84 24.45 12.06 -15.42
CA GLU A 84 24.98 12.02 -14.06
C GLU A 84 25.50 10.64 -13.67
N LYS A 85 24.75 9.57 -14.03
CA LYS A 85 25.19 8.20 -13.79
C LYS A 85 26.46 7.86 -14.55
N GLU A 86 26.56 8.26 -15.80
CA GLU A 86 27.75 8.02 -16.62
C GLU A 86 28.99 8.75 -16.05
N VAL A 87 28.81 9.98 -15.54
CA VAL A 87 29.90 10.73 -14.88
C VAL A 87 30.34 10.05 -13.57
N VAL A 88 29.39 9.56 -12.76
CA VAL A 88 29.70 8.82 -11.53
C VAL A 88 30.40 7.49 -11.83
N GLU A 89 29.95 6.77 -12.85
CA GLU A 89 30.56 5.50 -13.29
C GLU A 89 31.98 5.72 -13.83
N ARG A 90 32.19 6.74 -14.65
CA ARG A 90 33.53 7.12 -15.14
C ARG A 90 34.46 7.51 -13.99
N ARG A 91 33.98 8.28 -13.01
CA ARG A 91 34.75 8.70 -11.83
C ARG A 91 35.14 7.50 -10.96
N ASN A 92 34.22 6.56 -10.74
CA ASN A 92 34.49 5.34 -9.97
C ASN A 92 35.48 4.41 -10.70
N ALA A 93 35.39 4.32 -12.04
CA ALA A 93 36.34 3.54 -12.84
C ALA A 93 37.76 4.12 -12.81
N THR A 94 37.92 5.45 -12.70
CA THR A 94 39.26 6.07 -12.58
C THR A 94 39.86 5.85 -11.19
N SER A 95 39.07 5.94 -10.12
CA SER A 95 39.56 5.72 -8.74
C SER A 95 39.87 4.24 -8.41
N GLY A 96 39.28 3.29 -9.13
CA GLY A 96 39.55 1.85 -8.94
C GLY A 96 40.84 1.35 -9.60
N GLY A 97 41.40 2.10 -10.55
CA GLY A 97 42.64 1.75 -11.25
C GLY A 97 43.91 2.08 -10.47
N ASP A 98 43.89 3.16 -9.68
CA ASP A 98 45.08 3.65 -8.97
C ASP A 98 45.40 2.87 -7.68
N ALA A 99 44.43 2.14 -7.11
CA ALA A 99 44.63 1.37 -5.87
C ALA A 99 45.38 0.03 -6.08
N SER A 100 45.46 -0.49 -7.32
CA SER A 100 46.15 -1.76 -7.63
C SER A 100 47.59 -1.58 -8.10
N ALA A 101 48.06 -0.35 -8.34
CA ALA A 101 49.41 -0.07 -8.84
C ALA A 101 50.43 0.30 -7.74
N SER A 102 50.02 0.42 -6.48
CA SER A 102 50.89 0.90 -5.38
C SER A 102 51.28 -0.16 -4.34
N SER A 103 51.13 -1.46 -4.62
CA SER A 103 51.39 -2.55 -3.66
C SER A 103 52.36 -3.64 -4.14
N SER A 104 53.33 -3.31 -5.00
CA SER A 104 54.39 -4.22 -5.43
C SER A 104 55.77 -3.55 -5.41
#